data_AF-A0A8S3F9S1-F1
#
_entry.id   AF-A0A8S3F9S1-F1
#
_cell.length_a   1.000
_cell.length_b   1.000
_cell.length_c   1.000
_cell.angle_alpha   90.00
_cell.angle_beta   90.00
_cell.angle_gamma   90.00
#
_symmetry.space_group_name_H-M   'P 1'
#
loop_
_entity.id
_entity.type
_entity.pdbx_description
1 polymer ?
#
loop_
_entity_poly.entity_id
_entity_poly.type
_entity_poly.pdbx_seq_one_letter_code
_entity_poly.pdbx_strand_id
1 'polypeptide(L)'
;MNSPLHHSLGNTKLKTRQDVRRFRKFLKRNHNLSSISLVDIEPDVMRKYLIDYLTSIRTRKGLKYDPETLRSYYLSIQRFLKDSNYPYCLRNSPQFAQCRDLIIQMRKEKNKIKLHNLSSSP
;
A
#
# COMPACT_ATOMS: atom_id res chain seq x y z
N MET A 1 -6.47 38.30 12.35
CA MET A 1 -7.31 37.41 11.50
C MET A 1 -6.45 36.22 11.08
N ASN A 2 -6.63 35.06 11.72
CA ASN A 2 -5.82 33.87 11.43
C ASN A 2 -6.43 33.11 10.25
N SER A 3 -5.78 33.15 9.10
CA SER A 3 -6.16 32.35 7.93
C SER A 3 -5.67 30.90 8.12
N PRO A 4 -6.51 29.87 7.90
CA PRO A 4 -6.05 28.49 7.99
C PRO A 4 -5.23 28.13 6.75
N LEU A 5 -3.99 27.73 6.98
CA LEU A 5 -3.04 27.21 5.99
C LEU A 5 -3.65 26.00 5.25
N HIS A 6 -4.17 26.24 4.05
CA HIS A 6 -4.60 25.20 3.13
C HIS A 6 -3.38 24.65 2.34
N HIS A 7 -2.49 23.93 3.01
CA HIS A 7 -1.36 23.22 2.39
C HIS A 7 -1.59 21.71 2.43
N SER A 8 -2.17 21.06 1.40
CA SER A 8 -2.04 19.59 1.28
C SER A 8 -2.37 18.92 -0.08
N LEU A 9 -2.58 19.63 -1.19
CA LEU A 9 -2.88 18.92 -2.47
C LEU A 9 -1.61 18.56 -3.26
N GLY A 10 -0.58 19.42 -3.26
CA GLY A 10 0.70 19.19 -3.98
C GLY A 10 1.52 18.01 -3.46
N ASN A 11 1.67 17.90 -2.13
CA ASN A 11 2.44 16.81 -1.49
C ASN A 11 1.83 15.43 -1.74
N THR A 12 0.51 15.37 -1.88
CA THR A 12 -0.26 14.13 -2.01
C THR A 12 -0.08 13.48 -3.39
N LYS A 13 -0.06 14.26 -4.47
CA LYS A 13 0.19 13.75 -5.83
C LYS A 13 1.65 13.28 -6.00
N LEU A 14 2.60 14.04 -5.46
CA LEU A 14 4.02 13.66 -5.50
C LEU A 14 4.28 12.37 -4.74
N LYS A 15 3.75 12.24 -3.52
CA LYS A 15 3.82 11.01 -2.72
C LYS A 15 3.21 9.82 -3.46
N THR A 16 2.04 10.02 -4.05
CA THR A 16 1.37 8.97 -4.86
C THR A 16 2.27 8.48 -5.99
N ARG A 17 2.88 9.40 -6.75
CA ARG A 17 3.83 9.05 -7.83
C ARG A 17 5.05 8.30 -7.31
N GLN A 18 5.62 8.72 -6.18
CA GLN A 18 6.78 8.03 -5.57
C GLN A 18 6.43 6.61 -5.11
N ASP A 19 5.29 6.44 -4.44
CA ASP A 19 4.80 5.15 -3.96
C ASP A 19 4.54 4.19 -5.14
N VAL A 20 3.89 4.68 -6.20
CA VAL A 20 3.65 3.90 -7.42
C VAL A 20 4.95 3.55 -8.14
N ARG A 21 5.91 4.49 -8.21
CA ARG A 21 7.24 4.22 -8.79
C ARG A 21 7.96 3.12 -8.01
N ARG A 22 7.82 3.09 -6.68
CA ARG A 22 8.36 2.02 -5.84
C ARG A 22 7.69 0.69 -6.12
N PHE A 23 6.36 0.66 -6.25
CA PHE A 23 5.62 -0.54 -6.64
C PHE A 23 6.06 -1.06 -8.00
N ARG A 24 6.14 -0.21 -9.03
CA ARG A 24 6.67 -0.60 -10.37
C ARG A 24 8.08 -1.17 -10.31
N LYS A 25 8.97 -0.56 -9.53
CA LYS A 25 10.33 -1.09 -9.33
C LYS A 25 10.33 -2.45 -8.66
N PHE A 26 9.41 -2.70 -7.73
CA PHE A 26 9.23 -4.01 -7.10
C PHE A 26 8.76 -5.05 -8.12
N LEU A 27 7.75 -4.72 -8.94
CA LEU A 27 7.26 -5.63 -9.99
C LEU A 27 8.33 -5.96 -11.02
N LYS A 28 9.10 -4.95 -11.46
CA LYS A 28 10.20 -5.16 -12.40
C LYS A 28 11.25 -6.14 -11.87
N ARG A 29 11.53 -6.10 -10.55
CA ARG A 29 12.57 -6.92 -9.93
C ARG A 29 12.12 -8.33 -9.57
N ASN A 30 10.89 -8.48 -9.08
CA ASN A 30 10.40 -9.76 -8.55
C ASN A 30 9.52 -10.53 -9.54
N HIS A 31 8.94 -9.85 -10.52
CA HIS A 31 7.97 -10.41 -11.46
C HIS A 31 8.33 -10.18 -12.93
N ASN A 32 9.53 -9.65 -13.21
CA ASN A 32 10.03 -9.34 -14.57
C ASN A 32 9.10 -8.45 -15.44
N LEU A 33 8.23 -7.67 -14.82
CA LEU A 33 7.25 -6.80 -15.49
C LEU A 33 7.88 -5.47 -15.97
N SER A 34 8.83 -5.56 -16.89
CA SER A 34 9.54 -4.38 -17.38
C SER A 34 8.74 -3.55 -18.37
N SER A 35 7.78 -4.15 -19.09
CA SER A 35 7.05 -3.55 -20.21
C SER A 35 5.54 -3.45 -20.02
N ILE A 36 4.95 -4.11 -19.02
CA ILE A 36 3.49 -4.17 -18.83
C ILE A 36 3.02 -2.93 -18.05
N SER A 37 1.98 -2.25 -18.55
CA SER A 37 1.34 -1.16 -17.82
C SER A 37 0.54 -1.71 -16.65
N LEU A 38 0.52 -1.00 -15.53
CA LEU A 38 -0.24 -1.44 -14.34
C LEU A 38 -1.75 -1.58 -14.63
N VAL A 39 -2.27 -0.87 -15.61
CA VAL A 39 -3.69 -0.95 -16.00
C VAL A 39 -4.03 -2.16 -16.84
N ASP A 40 -3.04 -2.79 -17.47
CA ASP A 40 -3.22 -3.98 -18.32
C ASP A 40 -3.17 -5.27 -17.49
N ILE A 41 -2.80 -5.18 -16.21
CA ILE A 41 -2.69 -6.33 -15.32
C ILE A 41 -4.10 -6.76 -14.88
N GLU A 42 -4.42 -8.02 -15.09
CA GLU A 42 -5.66 -8.62 -14.60
C GLU A 42 -5.84 -8.48 -13.08
N PRO A 43 -7.08 -8.33 -12.57
CA PRO A 43 -7.33 -8.04 -11.16
C PRO A 43 -6.79 -9.14 -10.22
N ASP A 44 -6.86 -10.40 -10.62
CA ASP A 44 -6.35 -11.53 -9.84
C ASP A 44 -4.83 -11.54 -9.75
N VAL A 45 -4.17 -11.20 -10.85
CA VAL A 45 -2.71 -11.06 -10.93
C VAL A 45 -2.25 -9.83 -10.14
N MET A 46 -2.95 -8.70 -10.29
CA MET A 46 -2.73 -7.49 -9.51
C MET A 46 -2.89 -7.75 -8.02
N ARG A 47 -3.91 -8.52 -7.60
CA ARG A 47 -4.09 -8.94 -6.20
C ARG A 47 -2.84 -9.68 -5.69
N LYS A 48 -2.35 -10.69 -6.43
CA LYS A 48 -1.16 -11.46 -6.03
C LYS A 48 0.06 -10.55 -5.86
N TYR A 49 0.28 -9.63 -6.79
CA TYR A 49 1.37 -8.67 -6.71
C TYR A 49 1.24 -7.68 -5.57
N LEU A 50 0.03 -7.24 -5.25
CA LEU A 50 -0.22 -6.36 -4.11
C LEU A 50 0.03 -7.11 -2.79
N ILE A 51 -0.42 -8.35 -2.66
CA ILE A 51 -0.16 -9.18 -1.47
C ILE A 51 1.34 -9.35 -1.28
N ASP A 52 2.05 -9.81 -2.32
CA ASP A 52 3.50 -9.99 -2.27
C ASP A 52 4.23 -8.67 -1.97
N TYR A 53 3.83 -7.58 -2.61
CA TYR A 53 4.41 -6.27 -2.30
C TYR A 53 4.23 -5.90 -0.83
N LEU A 54 3.02 -6.02 -0.28
CA LEU A 54 2.70 -5.63 1.10
C LEU A 54 3.43 -6.51 2.13
N THR A 55 3.63 -7.80 1.84
CA THR A 55 4.35 -8.72 2.73
C THR A 55 5.88 -8.62 2.59
N SER A 56 6.39 -8.20 1.44
CA SER A 56 7.82 -8.17 1.13
C SER A 56 8.51 -6.84 1.43
N ILE A 57 7.80 -5.70 1.36
CA ILE A 57 8.44 -4.40 1.59
C ILE A 57 8.94 -4.21 3.03
N ARG A 58 10.13 -3.61 3.15
CA ARG A 58 10.79 -3.28 4.42
C ARG A 58 11.26 -1.83 4.45
N THR A 59 11.37 -1.29 5.64
CA THR A 59 11.99 0.03 5.90
C THR A 59 13.48 -0.01 5.54
N ARG A 60 14.14 1.16 5.50
CA ARG A 60 15.60 1.24 5.28
C ARG A 60 16.40 0.46 6.33
N LYS A 61 15.84 0.26 7.53
CA LYS A 61 16.44 -0.52 8.62
C LYS A 61 16.11 -2.02 8.53
N GLY A 62 15.48 -2.49 7.45
CA GLY A 62 15.05 -3.88 7.30
C GLY A 62 13.79 -4.26 8.10
N LEU A 63 13.20 -3.34 8.85
CA LEU A 63 12.00 -3.60 9.65
C LEU A 63 10.73 -3.66 8.80
N LYS A 64 9.72 -4.41 9.26
CA LYS A 64 8.37 -4.40 8.67
C LYS A 64 7.76 -3.01 8.79
N TYR A 65 7.05 -2.59 7.73
CA TYR A 65 6.30 -1.34 7.75
C TYR A 65 5.06 -1.45 8.65
N ASP A 66 4.68 -0.32 9.24
CA ASP A 66 3.44 -0.24 9.98
C ASP A 66 2.21 -0.47 9.09
N PRO A 67 1.16 -1.12 9.60
CA PRO A 67 -0.09 -1.36 8.87
C PRO A 67 -0.71 -0.09 8.29
N GLU A 68 -0.58 1.06 8.97
CA GLU A 68 -1.07 2.34 8.46
C GLU A 68 -0.23 2.87 7.29
N THR A 69 1.08 2.59 7.29
CA THR A 69 1.95 2.92 6.17
C THR A 69 1.66 2.02 4.97
N LEU A 70 1.47 0.72 5.20
CA LEU A 70 1.04 -0.24 4.18
C LEU A 70 -0.30 0.16 3.57
N ARG A 71 -1.27 0.55 4.41
CA ARG A 71 -2.55 1.12 3.96
C ARG A 71 -2.33 2.37 3.13
N SER A 72 -1.46 3.30 3.55
CA SER A 72 -1.15 4.49 2.75
C SER A 72 -0.61 4.12 1.38
N TYR A 73 0.30 3.15 1.26
CA TYR A 73 0.80 2.70 -0.03
C TYR A 73 -0.31 2.09 -0.89
N TYR A 74 -1.15 1.25 -0.30
CA TYR A 74 -2.30 0.67 -0.98
C TYR A 74 -3.24 1.74 -1.55
N LEU A 75 -3.52 2.79 -0.78
CA LEU A 75 -4.38 3.88 -1.23
C LEU A 75 -3.71 4.76 -2.29
N SER A 76 -2.39 4.95 -2.24
CA SER A 76 -1.63 5.63 -3.30
C SER A 76 -1.76 4.87 -4.62
N ILE A 77 -1.59 3.54 -4.62
CA ILE A 77 -1.74 2.70 -5.81
C ILE A 77 -3.19 2.76 -6.34
N GLN A 78 -4.19 2.68 -5.45
CA GLN A 78 -5.60 2.83 -5.84
C GLN A 78 -5.88 4.16 -6.55
N ARG A 79 -5.34 5.27 -6.03
CA ARG A 79 -5.54 6.59 -6.67
C ARG A 79 -4.95 6.61 -8.07
N PHE A 80 -3.74 6.08 -8.23
CA PHE A 80 -3.09 5.97 -9.53
C PHE A 80 -3.89 5.11 -10.52
N LEU A 81 -4.38 3.95 -10.09
CA LEU A 81 -5.18 3.06 -10.95
C LEU A 81 -6.50 3.72 -11.36
N LYS A 82 -7.17 4.41 -10.42
CA LYS A 82 -8.37 5.19 -10.72
C LYS A 82 -8.07 6.30 -11.74
N ASP A 83 -7.01 7.07 -11.55
CA ASP A 83 -6.59 8.15 -12.47
C ASP A 83 -6.18 7.60 -13.84
N SER A 84 -5.84 6.31 -13.93
CA SER A 84 -5.46 5.62 -15.18
C SER A 84 -6.62 4.81 -15.78
N ASN A 85 -7.86 5.01 -15.33
CA ASN A 85 -9.06 4.30 -15.81
C ASN A 85 -9.03 2.77 -15.67
N TYR A 86 -8.38 2.25 -14.63
CA TYR A 86 -8.44 0.82 -14.32
C TYR A 86 -9.87 0.39 -13.93
N PRO A 87 -10.42 -0.70 -14.51
CA PRO A 87 -11.84 -1.06 -14.34
C PRO A 87 -12.21 -1.52 -12.92
N TYR A 88 -11.23 -1.89 -12.08
CA TYR A 88 -11.49 -2.39 -10.73
C TYR A 88 -11.05 -1.41 -9.64
N CYS A 89 -11.78 -1.41 -8.52
CA CYS A 89 -11.51 -0.56 -7.38
C CYS A 89 -10.92 -1.39 -6.24
N LEU A 90 -9.65 -1.16 -5.89
CA LEU A 90 -8.93 -1.89 -4.85
C LEU A 90 -9.62 -1.81 -3.47
N ARG A 91 -10.44 -0.77 -3.22
CA ARG A 91 -11.14 -0.61 -1.93
C ARG A 91 -12.41 -1.42 -1.82
N ASN A 92 -13.11 -1.64 -2.93
CA ASN A 92 -14.49 -2.12 -2.91
C ASN A 92 -14.64 -3.44 -3.66
N SER A 93 -13.81 -3.67 -4.68
CA SER A 93 -13.90 -4.86 -5.52
C SER A 93 -13.55 -6.13 -4.72
N PRO A 94 -14.35 -7.20 -4.84
CA PRO A 94 -14.16 -8.45 -4.09
C PRO A 94 -12.81 -9.11 -4.42
N GLN A 95 -12.30 -8.91 -5.64
CA GLN A 95 -11.00 -9.38 -6.10
C GLN A 95 -9.83 -8.87 -5.23
N PHE A 96 -10.02 -7.82 -4.42
CA PHE A 96 -9.00 -7.30 -3.51
C PHE A 96 -9.39 -7.40 -2.04
N ALA A 97 -10.39 -8.21 -1.68
CA ALA A 97 -10.74 -8.49 -0.29
C ALA A 97 -9.54 -8.99 0.51
N GLN A 98 -8.81 -9.96 -0.04
CA GLN A 98 -7.61 -10.53 0.60
C GLN A 98 -6.54 -9.48 0.93
N CYS A 99 -6.33 -8.48 0.06
CA CYS A 99 -5.39 -7.38 0.35
C CYS A 99 -5.82 -6.55 1.56
N ARG A 100 -7.13 -6.30 1.69
CA ARG A 100 -7.71 -5.55 2.81
C ARG A 100 -7.61 -6.36 4.10
N ASP A 101 -7.94 -7.65 4.04
CA ASP A 101 -7.86 -8.57 5.17
C ASP A 101 -6.43 -8.72 5.68
N LEU A 102 -5.45 -8.80 4.78
CA LEU A 102 -4.02 -8.81 5.14
C LEU A 102 -3.63 -7.57 5.96
N ILE A 103 -4.01 -6.37 5.52
CA ILE A 103 -3.70 -5.12 6.24
C ILE A 103 -4.40 -5.10 7.62
N ILE A 104 -5.63 -5.61 7.71
CA ILE A 104 -6.36 -5.72 8.98
C ILE A 104 -5.66 -6.72 9.91
N GLN A 105 -5.23 -7.87 9.39
CA GLN A 105 -4.51 -8.87 10.17
C GLN A 105 -3.19 -8.31 10.72
N MET A 106 -2.39 -7.66 9.87
CA MET A 106 -1.13 -7.02 10.30
C MET A 106 -1.37 -5.95 11.38
N ARG A 107 -2.50 -5.24 11.32
CA ARG A 107 -2.92 -4.30 12.37
C ARG A 107 -3.23 -5.00 13.69
N LYS A 108 -3.96 -6.11 13.65
CA LYS A 108 -4.27 -6.91 14.84
C LYS A 108 -3.00 -7.47 15.47
N GLU A 109 -2.09 -8.02 14.67
CA GLU A 109 -0.80 -8.56 15.14
C GLU A 109 0.04 -7.48 15.85
N LYS A 110 0.17 -6.29 15.24
CA LYS A 110 0.87 -5.16 15.86
C LYS A 110 0.27 -4.78 17.22
N ASN A 111 -1.06 -4.71 17.32
CA ASN A 111 -1.74 -4.35 18.56
C ASN A 111 -1.55 -5.41 19.65
N LYS A 112 -1.54 -6.71 19.29
CA LYS A 112 -1.25 -7.80 20.23
C LYS A 112 0.16 -7.70 20.80
N ILE A 113 1.17 -7.46 19.94
CA ILE A 113 2.56 -7.27 20.38
C ILE A 113 2.67 -6.06 21.31
N LYS A 114 2.01 -4.95 20.96
CA LYS A 114 2.02 -3.75 21.81
C LYS A 114 1.42 -4.04 23.20
N LEU A 115 0.30 -4.75 23.25
CA LEU A 115 -0.36 -5.12 24.52
C LEU A 115 0.52 -6.05 25.37
N HIS A 116 1.13 -7.07 24.76
CA HIS A 116 2.06 -7.98 25.44
C HIS A 116 3.27 -7.24 26.03
N ASN A 117 3.83 -6.28 25.29
CA ASN A 117 4.98 -5.51 25.77
C ASN A 117 4.61 -4.53 26.90
N LEU A 118 3.36 -4.07 26.97
CA LEU A 118 2.86 -3.23 28.05
C LEU A 118 2.54 -4.03 29.33
N SER A 119 2.11 -5.28 29.20
CA SER A 119 1.85 -6.16 30.35
C SER A 119 3.11 -6.83 30.93
N SER A 120 4.25 -6.72 30.24
CA SER A 120 5.52 -7.35 30.64
C SER A 120 6.53 -6.35 31.21
N SER A 121 6.15 -5.08 31.40
CA SER A 121 6.98 -4.11 32.13
C SER A 121 6.70 -4.25 33.63
N PRO A 122 7.73 -4.51 34.47
CA PRO A 122 7.61 -4.59 35.92
C PRO A 122 7.22 -3.25 36.57
#